data_AF-A0A922YK32-F1
#
_entry.id   AF-A0A922YK32-F1
#
_cell.length_a   1.000
_cell.length_b   1.000
_cell.length_c   1.000
_cell.angle_alpha   90.00
_cell.angle_beta   90.00
_cell.angle_gamma   90.00
#
_symmetry.space_group_name_H-M   'P 1'
#
loop_
_entity.id
_entity.type
_entity.pdbx_description
1 polymer ?
#
loop_
_entity_poly.entity_id
_entity_poly.type
_entity_poly.pdbx_seq_one_letter_code
_entity_poly.pdbx_strand_id
1 'polypeptide(L)'
;MRLFGYCAALIAALVLVPYAMAEDAIPERVDCWTNMTTYKAFQTQMESEGYDNKDPSDRITFFETLLSDPETGCETSIPALFLLANQHFESRSPQEYFPVLERALSDPLFSLPEVRAFRENLVSGGVLYSLTENRVSEGYELLKGETEILETPSHHVRAIYAFFLAHAGDVQLAESLAKRVFLDAGRQKKLTPAERLVYQGMDPREQGKLAYALTTLMMTGAYESVVENLAGVRVDDSTSEMKLLALSSVPKSADPAVALARLGENVSELQKSEAEGYLSPDAARWYYAAHFLALRASAREMEADELLSVAQKKFGKSFNADAEVETWVSQSFALVPSGGVMDVQDTQLAAPIQPNWPWEAAPPATANCLVRFNVSERGKPINIRAICDDDRFLKSAENALKRAEFKPRMVDGKPVVRYNVVQPLEYR
;
A
#
# COMPACT_ATOMS: atom_id res chain seq x y z
N MET A 1 22.02 23.66 -36.32
CA MET A 1 22.91 22.48 -36.44
C MET A 1 21.99 21.27 -36.49
N ARG A 2 21.53 20.74 -37.64
CA ARG A 2 22.25 19.93 -38.68
C ARG A 2 23.12 18.86 -38.01
N LEU A 3 23.03 17.54 -38.19
CA LEU A 3 22.38 16.59 -39.13
C LEU A 3 22.31 15.24 -38.35
N PHE A 4 21.37 14.30 -38.54
CA PHE A 4 21.17 13.46 -39.73
C PHE A 4 19.79 12.80 -39.67
N GLY A 5 19.17 12.65 -40.83
CA GLY A 5 18.00 11.82 -41.03
C GLY A 5 18.19 10.79 -42.14
N TYR A 6 17.16 9.96 -42.25
CA TYR A 6 16.60 9.29 -43.43
C TYR A 6 17.07 7.91 -43.92
N CYS A 7 16.03 7.10 -44.19
CA CYS A 7 15.81 6.05 -45.20
C CYS A 7 16.20 4.60 -44.84
N ALA A 8 15.24 3.69 -44.63
CA ALA A 8 14.39 2.95 -45.61
C ALA A 8 15.08 1.63 -46.05
N ALA A 9 14.49 0.45 -46.24
CA ALA A 9 13.13 -0.10 -46.17
C ALA A 9 13.19 -1.65 -46.34
N LEU A 10 12.03 -2.31 -46.20
CA LEU A 10 11.64 -3.66 -46.67
C LEU A 10 12.12 -4.92 -45.93
N ILE A 11 11.19 -5.60 -45.24
CA ILE A 11 10.49 -6.80 -45.78
C ILE A 11 9.01 -6.70 -45.43
N ALA A 12 8.16 -6.99 -46.42
CA ALA A 12 6.71 -7.10 -46.32
C ALA A 12 6.27 -8.57 -46.33
N ALA A 13 5.11 -8.81 -45.69
CA ALA A 13 4.10 -9.85 -45.93
C ALA A 13 4.26 -11.26 -45.31
N LEU A 14 3.07 -11.75 -44.88
CA LEU A 14 2.69 -13.04 -44.26
C LEU A 14 2.79 -13.04 -42.72
N VAL A 15 1.72 -13.07 -41.91
CA VAL A 15 0.40 -13.68 -42.09
C VAL A 15 -0.67 -12.88 -41.31
N LEU A 16 -1.70 -12.41 -42.02
CA LEU A 16 -3.03 -12.20 -41.45
C LEU A 16 -3.64 -13.58 -41.26
N VAL A 17 -3.57 -14.14 -40.04
CA VAL A 17 -4.56 -15.13 -39.61
C VAL A 17 -5.61 -14.32 -38.88
N PRO A 18 -6.85 -14.17 -39.39
CA PRO A 18 -7.94 -13.96 -38.46
C PRO A 18 -7.93 -15.22 -37.60
N TYR A 19 -7.58 -15.11 -36.32
CA TYR A 19 -8.07 -16.05 -35.33
C TYR A 19 -9.61 -15.89 -35.37
N ALA A 20 -10.24 -16.58 -36.32
CA ALA A 20 -11.48 -17.25 -36.04
C ALA A 20 -11.13 -18.18 -34.88
N MET A 21 -11.21 -17.64 -33.67
CA MET A 21 -11.51 -18.44 -32.49
C MET A 21 -12.78 -19.17 -32.91
N ALA A 22 -12.61 -20.44 -33.31
CA ALA A 22 -13.71 -21.36 -33.23
C ALA A 22 -14.29 -21.15 -31.83
N GLU A 23 -15.59 -20.90 -31.75
CA GLU A 23 -16.37 -21.19 -30.56
C GLU A 23 -16.31 -22.71 -30.34
N ASP A 24 -15.12 -23.27 -30.19
CA ASP A 24 -14.91 -24.55 -29.56
C ASP A 24 -15.34 -24.27 -28.12
N ALA A 25 -16.54 -24.75 -27.82
CA ALA A 25 -17.17 -24.67 -26.52
C ALA A 25 -16.09 -24.78 -25.46
N ILE A 26 -15.93 -23.74 -24.63
CA ILE A 26 -15.17 -23.84 -23.38
C ILE A 26 -15.61 -25.15 -22.75
N PRO A 27 -14.75 -26.19 -22.72
CA PRO A 27 -15.16 -27.53 -22.33
C PRO A 27 -15.86 -27.41 -20.99
N GLU A 28 -17.11 -27.92 -20.92
CA GLU A 28 -18.03 -27.88 -19.79
C GLU A 28 -17.38 -27.31 -18.53
N ARG A 29 -17.57 -26.01 -18.24
CA ARG A 29 -17.03 -25.26 -17.08
C ARG A 29 -16.42 -26.19 -16.04
N VAL A 30 -15.16 -26.57 -16.23
CA VAL A 30 -14.45 -27.35 -15.23
C VAL A 30 -14.35 -26.39 -14.05
N ASP A 31 -14.89 -26.81 -12.91
CA ASP A 31 -14.93 -25.99 -11.70
C ASP A 31 -13.53 -25.95 -11.08
N CYS A 32 -12.59 -25.32 -11.78
CA CYS A 32 -11.19 -25.16 -11.41
C CYS A 32 -11.03 -24.43 -10.06
N TRP A 33 -12.07 -23.74 -9.61
CA TRP A 33 -12.03 -22.78 -8.51
C TRP A 33 -12.32 -23.41 -7.15
N THR A 34 -13.18 -24.43 -7.10
CA THR A 34 -13.55 -25.04 -5.81
C THR A 34 -12.41 -25.80 -5.17
N ASN A 35 -11.40 -26.23 -5.96
CA ASN A 35 -10.28 -27.05 -5.49
C ASN A 35 -8.90 -26.52 -5.89
N MET A 36 -8.70 -25.20 -5.97
CA MET A 36 -7.38 -24.63 -6.28
C MET A 36 -6.29 -25.14 -5.33
N THR A 37 -5.19 -25.61 -5.91
CA THR A 37 -4.03 -26.09 -5.15
C THR A 37 -3.44 -24.95 -4.34
N THR A 38 -3.48 -25.09 -3.01
CA THR A 38 -2.96 -24.07 -2.10
C THR A 38 -1.43 -24.03 -2.14
N TYR A 39 -0.84 -22.89 -1.78
CA TYR A 39 0.62 -22.77 -1.68
C TYR A 39 1.24 -23.84 -0.75
N LYS A 40 0.58 -24.15 0.38
CA LYS A 40 1.04 -25.21 1.30
C LYS A 40 1.00 -26.60 0.66
N ALA A 41 0.01 -26.87 -0.19
CA ALA A 41 -0.06 -28.11 -0.94
C ALA A 41 1.11 -28.22 -1.93
N PHE A 42 1.43 -27.14 -2.65
CA PHE A 42 2.62 -27.10 -3.51
C PHE A 42 3.91 -27.35 -2.72
N GLN A 43 4.09 -26.71 -1.57
CA GLN A 43 5.28 -26.94 -0.72
C GLN A 43 5.39 -28.41 -0.31
N THR A 44 4.28 -29.03 0.09
CA THR A 44 4.25 -30.44 0.50
C THR A 44 4.59 -31.37 -0.68
N GLN A 45 4.03 -31.08 -1.86
CA GLN A 45 4.29 -31.85 -3.08
C GLN A 45 5.76 -31.71 -3.52
N MET A 46 6.27 -30.49 -3.58
CA MET A 46 7.66 -30.15 -3.91
C MET A 46 8.65 -30.90 -3.00
N GLU A 47 8.45 -30.83 -1.68
CA GLU A 47 9.27 -31.56 -0.71
C GLU A 47 9.18 -33.09 -0.90
N SER A 48 7.98 -33.62 -1.23
CA SER A 48 7.78 -35.06 -1.47
C SER A 48 8.47 -35.57 -2.74
N GLU A 49 8.64 -34.69 -3.73
CA GLU A 49 9.33 -34.97 -5.00
C GLU A 49 10.85 -34.68 -4.92
N GLY A 50 11.33 -34.23 -3.75
CA GLY A 50 12.76 -34.03 -3.50
C GLY A 50 13.31 -32.65 -3.86
N TYR A 51 12.44 -31.68 -4.14
CA TYR A 51 12.81 -30.28 -4.37
C TYR A 51 12.90 -29.51 -3.04
N ASP A 52 13.92 -28.67 -2.87
CA ASP A 52 14.04 -27.75 -1.72
C ASP A 52 13.24 -26.47 -1.95
N ASN A 53 12.12 -26.32 -1.24
CA ASN A 53 11.28 -25.11 -1.28
C ASN A 53 12.01 -23.82 -0.85
N LYS A 54 13.20 -23.91 -0.26
CA LYS A 54 14.05 -22.74 0.05
C LYS A 54 15.00 -22.36 -1.09
N ASP A 55 15.26 -23.25 -2.04
CA ASP A 55 16.08 -22.95 -3.23
C ASP A 55 15.18 -22.42 -4.36
N PRO A 56 15.36 -21.15 -4.80
CA PRO A 56 14.60 -20.61 -5.92
C PRO A 56 14.69 -21.44 -7.21
N SER A 57 15.83 -22.10 -7.45
CA SER A 57 16.07 -22.90 -8.64
C SER A 57 15.21 -24.17 -8.65
N ASP A 58 15.10 -24.82 -7.50
CA ASP A 58 14.24 -25.99 -7.31
C ASP A 58 12.76 -25.61 -7.46
N ARG A 59 12.36 -24.44 -6.93
CA ARG A 59 10.98 -23.92 -7.11
C ARG A 59 10.64 -23.68 -8.58
N ILE A 60 11.53 -23.02 -9.33
CA ILE A 60 11.35 -22.78 -10.76
C ILE A 60 11.20 -24.11 -11.50
N THR A 61 12.15 -25.03 -11.28
CA THR A 61 12.16 -26.36 -11.94
C THR A 61 10.89 -27.15 -11.64
N PHE A 62 10.41 -27.12 -10.39
CA PHE A 62 9.18 -27.79 -9.99
C PHE A 62 7.96 -27.22 -10.72
N PHE A 63 7.79 -25.89 -10.76
CA PHE A 63 6.64 -25.29 -11.44
C PHE A 63 6.71 -25.46 -12.96
N GLU A 64 7.88 -25.40 -13.58
CA GLU A 64 8.05 -25.70 -15.01
C GLU A 64 7.69 -27.16 -15.33
N THR A 65 8.07 -28.10 -14.46
CA THR A 65 7.73 -29.52 -14.60
C THR A 65 6.22 -29.72 -14.54
N LEU A 66 5.55 -29.14 -13.55
CA LEU A 66 4.09 -29.17 -13.43
C LEU A 66 3.40 -28.57 -14.67
N LEU A 67 3.87 -27.42 -15.14
CA LEU A 67 3.28 -26.71 -16.29
C LEU A 67 3.61 -27.36 -17.65
N SER A 68 4.48 -28.37 -17.67
CA SER A 68 4.82 -29.16 -18.85
C SER A 68 4.04 -30.48 -18.90
N ASP A 69 3.46 -30.91 -17.79
CA ASP A 69 2.64 -32.12 -17.72
C ASP A 69 1.21 -31.82 -18.26
N PRO A 70 0.79 -32.46 -19.37
CA PRO A 70 -0.55 -32.27 -19.94
C PRO A 70 -1.67 -32.79 -19.04
N GLU A 71 -1.38 -33.61 -18.03
CA GLU A 71 -2.35 -34.06 -17.04
C GLU A 71 -2.59 -33.04 -15.91
N THR A 72 -1.77 -31.98 -15.83
CA THR A 72 -1.95 -30.91 -14.83
C THR A 72 -3.22 -30.12 -15.10
N GLY A 73 -4.22 -30.32 -14.24
CA GLY A 73 -5.48 -29.59 -14.27
C GLY A 73 -5.33 -28.09 -14.04
N CYS A 74 -6.35 -27.34 -14.45
CA CYS A 74 -6.41 -25.88 -14.31
C CYS A 74 -6.28 -25.42 -12.84
N GLU A 75 -6.80 -26.20 -11.89
CA GLU A 75 -6.73 -25.95 -10.44
C GLU A 75 -5.29 -25.91 -9.92
N THR A 76 -4.36 -26.50 -10.66
CA THR A 76 -2.93 -26.55 -10.37
C THR A 76 -2.14 -25.64 -11.31
N SER A 77 -2.42 -25.64 -12.61
CA SER A 77 -1.69 -24.85 -13.60
C SER A 77 -1.77 -23.33 -13.36
N ILE A 78 -2.94 -22.78 -13.01
CA ILE A 78 -3.11 -21.35 -12.76
C ILE A 78 -2.21 -20.88 -11.59
N PRO A 79 -2.32 -21.46 -10.38
CA PRO A 79 -1.48 -21.02 -9.27
C PRO A 79 0.00 -21.39 -9.48
N ALA A 80 0.33 -22.49 -10.18
CA ALA A 80 1.71 -22.81 -10.53
C ALA A 80 2.34 -21.74 -11.44
N LEU A 81 1.60 -21.26 -12.45
CA LEU A 81 2.07 -20.21 -13.35
C LEU A 81 2.23 -18.86 -12.64
N PHE A 82 1.30 -18.54 -11.73
CA PHE A 82 1.44 -17.37 -10.86
C PHE A 82 2.68 -17.45 -9.97
N LEU A 83 2.92 -18.60 -9.34
CA LEU A 83 4.08 -18.82 -8.47
C LEU A 83 5.39 -18.77 -9.28
N LEU A 84 5.42 -19.37 -10.47
CA LEU A 84 6.57 -19.31 -11.38
C LEU A 84 6.91 -17.86 -11.76
N ALA A 85 5.90 -17.07 -12.13
CA ALA A 85 6.11 -15.64 -12.43
C ALA A 85 6.71 -14.91 -11.22
N ASN A 86 6.18 -15.13 -10.02
CA ASN A 86 6.75 -14.52 -8.80
C ASN A 86 8.19 -14.98 -8.53
N GLN A 87 8.54 -16.25 -8.81
CA GLN A 87 9.92 -16.72 -8.67
C GLN A 87 10.89 -16.03 -9.62
N HIS A 88 10.50 -15.81 -10.88
CA HIS A 88 11.33 -15.05 -11.82
C HIS A 88 11.44 -13.57 -11.46
N PHE A 89 10.37 -12.98 -10.91
CA PHE A 89 10.41 -11.64 -10.36
C PHE A 89 11.40 -11.55 -9.18
N GLU A 90 11.30 -12.45 -8.20
CA GLU A 90 12.16 -12.50 -7.01
C GLU A 90 13.63 -12.71 -7.37
N SER A 91 13.91 -13.59 -8.34
CA SER A 91 15.27 -13.86 -8.83
C SER A 91 15.85 -12.76 -9.72
N ARG A 92 15.07 -11.70 -10.02
CA ARG A 92 15.44 -10.62 -10.94
C ARG A 92 15.92 -11.12 -12.29
N SER A 93 15.18 -12.06 -12.87
CA SER A 93 15.48 -12.67 -14.17
C SER A 93 14.54 -12.12 -15.27
N PRO A 94 14.79 -10.92 -15.83
CA PRO A 94 13.86 -10.29 -16.77
C PRO A 94 13.67 -11.06 -18.07
N GLN A 95 14.68 -11.81 -18.49
CA GLN A 95 14.59 -12.61 -19.71
C GLN A 95 13.58 -13.75 -19.56
N GLU A 96 13.39 -14.25 -18.34
CA GLU A 96 12.50 -15.38 -18.04
C GLU A 96 11.13 -14.91 -17.53
N TYR A 97 11.08 -13.80 -16.78
CA TYR A 97 9.84 -13.30 -16.19
C TYR A 97 8.79 -12.91 -17.23
N PHE A 98 9.17 -12.13 -18.27
CA PHE A 98 8.21 -11.64 -19.25
C PHE A 98 7.62 -12.75 -20.13
N PRO A 99 8.38 -13.75 -20.62
CA PRO A 99 7.79 -14.91 -21.30
C PRO A 99 6.78 -15.67 -20.44
N VAL A 100 7.06 -15.87 -19.15
CA VAL A 100 6.11 -16.52 -18.22
C VAL A 100 4.86 -15.66 -18.03
N LEU A 101 5.03 -14.35 -17.90
CA LEU A 101 3.93 -13.40 -17.79
C LEU A 101 3.06 -13.38 -19.06
N GLU A 102 3.68 -13.34 -20.24
CA GLU A 102 2.99 -13.38 -21.53
C GLU A 102 2.21 -14.69 -21.69
N ARG A 103 2.83 -15.83 -21.34
CA ARG A 103 2.16 -17.14 -21.30
C ARG A 103 0.94 -17.10 -20.39
N ALA A 104 1.04 -16.50 -19.20
CA ALA A 104 -0.06 -16.41 -18.25
C ALA A 104 -1.20 -15.52 -18.75
N LEU A 105 -0.88 -14.33 -19.24
CA LEU A 105 -1.89 -13.36 -19.64
C LEU A 105 -2.60 -13.73 -20.96
N SER A 106 -1.96 -14.55 -21.79
CA SER A 106 -2.51 -15.08 -23.04
C SER A 106 -3.38 -16.33 -22.85
N ASP A 107 -3.31 -16.99 -21.68
CA ASP A 107 -4.13 -18.15 -21.38
C ASP A 107 -5.60 -17.72 -21.19
N PRO A 108 -6.57 -18.32 -21.92
CA PRO A 108 -7.99 -18.00 -21.79
C PRO A 108 -8.51 -18.12 -20.35
N LEU A 109 -7.93 -19.02 -19.54
CA LEU A 109 -8.29 -19.17 -18.14
C LEU A 109 -8.08 -17.87 -17.38
N PHE A 110 -7.00 -17.13 -17.63
CA PHE A 110 -6.72 -15.84 -17.00
C PHE A 110 -7.66 -14.71 -17.43
N SER A 111 -8.57 -14.95 -18.38
CA SER A 111 -9.65 -13.99 -18.72
C SER A 111 -10.91 -14.22 -17.88
N LEU A 112 -10.97 -15.29 -17.08
CA LEU A 112 -12.11 -15.60 -16.24
C LEU A 112 -12.21 -14.62 -15.05
N PRO A 113 -13.42 -14.15 -14.68
CA PRO A 113 -13.62 -13.26 -13.55
C PRO A 113 -13.04 -13.77 -12.22
N GLU A 114 -12.99 -15.08 -12.03
CA GLU A 114 -12.53 -15.74 -10.82
C GLU A 114 -11.00 -15.64 -10.62
N VAL A 115 -10.21 -15.58 -11.70
CA VAL A 115 -8.74 -15.32 -11.64
C VAL A 115 -8.39 -13.86 -11.69
N ARG A 116 -9.38 -12.96 -11.79
CA ARG A 116 -9.12 -11.54 -11.95
C ARG A 116 -8.08 -11.01 -10.97
N ALA A 117 -8.12 -11.42 -9.69
CA ALA A 117 -7.13 -11.02 -8.70
C ALA A 117 -5.70 -11.50 -9.03
N PHE A 118 -5.53 -12.73 -9.52
CA PHE A 118 -4.23 -13.24 -9.97
C PHE A 118 -3.72 -12.46 -11.18
N ARG A 119 -4.59 -12.23 -12.17
CA ARG A 119 -4.26 -11.42 -13.36
C ARG A 119 -3.83 -10.02 -12.97
N GLU A 120 -4.62 -9.33 -12.15
CA GLU A 120 -4.30 -7.99 -11.65
C GLU A 120 -2.95 -7.94 -10.91
N ASN A 121 -2.62 -8.96 -10.12
CA ASN A 121 -1.32 -9.08 -9.44
C ASN A 121 -0.16 -9.31 -10.43
N LEU A 122 -0.33 -10.22 -11.40
CA LEU A 122 0.68 -10.50 -12.42
C LEU A 122 1.01 -9.25 -13.24
N VAL A 123 -0.02 -8.52 -13.65
CA VAL A 123 0.12 -7.26 -14.39
C VAL A 123 0.82 -6.22 -13.55
N SER A 124 0.39 -6.05 -12.30
CA SER A 124 1.00 -5.11 -11.37
C SER A 124 2.50 -5.41 -11.17
N GLY A 125 2.86 -6.68 -10.98
CA GLY A 125 4.25 -7.14 -10.95
C GLY A 125 4.98 -6.86 -12.25
N GLY A 126 4.38 -7.19 -13.39
CA GLY A 126 4.86 -6.94 -14.75
C GLY A 126 5.31 -5.50 -14.96
N VAL A 127 4.41 -4.60 -14.59
CA VAL A 127 4.56 -3.16 -14.71
C VAL A 127 5.65 -2.63 -13.81
N LEU A 128 5.64 -2.98 -12.52
CA LEU A 128 6.66 -2.54 -11.58
C LEU A 128 8.05 -3.05 -11.97
N TYR A 129 8.12 -4.32 -12.40
CA TYR A 129 9.35 -4.93 -12.86
C TYR A 129 9.89 -4.27 -14.13
N SER A 130 9.00 -3.88 -15.05
CA SER A 130 9.37 -3.14 -16.25
C SER A 130 9.99 -1.78 -15.93
N LEU A 131 9.54 -1.10 -14.86
CA LEU A 131 10.16 0.15 -14.41
C LEU A 131 11.56 -0.08 -13.86
N THR A 132 11.74 -1.11 -13.01
CA THR A 132 13.05 -1.40 -12.39
C THR A 132 14.11 -1.79 -13.40
N GLU A 133 13.70 -2.46 -14.48
CA GLU A 133 14.58 -2.93 -15.55
C GLU A 133 14.66 -1.95 -16.74
N ASN A 134 14.07 -0.76 -16.63
CA ASN A 134 14.02 0.25 -17.69
C ASN A 134 13.42 -0.27 -19.02
N ARG A 135 12.38 -1.11 -18.92
CA ARG A 135 11.60 -1.72 -20.01
C ARG A 135 10.20 -1.10 -20.13
N VAL A 136 10.15 0.23 -20.13
CA VAL A 136 8.89 0.99 -20.06
C VAL A 136 7.95 0.71 -21.24
N SER A 137 8.45 0.36 -22.43
CA SER A 137 7.59 -0.03 -23.54
C SER A 137 6.78 -1.30 -23.25
N GLU A 138 7.40 -2.31 -22.68
CA GLU A 138 6.77 -3.60 -22.39
C GLU A 138 5.73 -3.48 -21.27
N GLY A 139 6.04 -2.70 -20.23
CA GLY A 139 5.05 -2.38 -19.19
C GLY A 139 3.83 -1.66 -19.74
N TYR A 140 4.02 -0.77 -20.72
CA TYR A 140 2.92 -0.02 -21.32
C TYR A 140 1.99 -0.92 -22.14
N GLU A 141 2.55 -1.80 -22.97
CA GLU A 141 1.74 -2.76 -23.75
C GLU A 141 0.99 -3.74 -22.85
N LEU A 142 1.61 -4.21 -21.76
CA LEU A 142 0.93 -5.03 -20.74
C LEU A 142 -0.29 -4.30 -20.17
N LEU A 143 -0.12 -3.07 -19.72
CA LEU A 143 -1.22 -2.29 -19.13
C LEU A 143 -2.33 -1.98 -20.13
N LYS A 144 -1.96 -1.68 -21.37
CA LYS A 144 -2.93 -1.41 -22.43
C LYS A 144 -3.84 -2.62 -22.66
N GLY A 145 -3.26 -3.81 -22.85
CA GLY A 145 -4.03 -5.05 -23.01
C GLY A 145 -4.96 -5.32 -21.82
N GLU A 146 -4.49 -5.03 -20.61
CA GLU A 146 -5.31 -5.19 -19.41
C GLU A 146 -6.46 -4.21 -19.30
N THR A 147 -6.28 -2.96 -19.71
CA THR A 147 -7.39 -2.01 -19.70
C THR A 147 -8.44 -2.29 -20.75
N GLU A 148 -8.08 -2.99 -21.83
CA GLU A 148 -9.03 -3.47 -22.82
C GLU A 148 -9.84 -4.66 -22.29
N ILE A 149 -9.23 -5.52 -21.46
CA ILE A 149 -9.86 -6.72 -20.88
C ILE A 149 -10.65 -6.39 -19.60
N LEU A 150 -10.07 -5.59 -18.71
CA LEU A 150 -10.67 -5.19 -17.44
C LEU A 150 -11.46 -3.90 -17.65
N GLU A 151 -12.77 -4.02 -17.93
CA GLU A 151 -13.66 -2.85 -18.08
C GLU A 151 -13.58 -1.87 -16.88
N THR A 152 -13.28 -2.39 -15.69
CA THR A 152 -13.18 -1.62 -14.44
C THR A 152 -12.05 -2.12 -13.55
N PRO A 153 -10.76 -1.79 -13.80
CA PRO A 153 -9.65 -2.27 -12.99
C PRO A 153 -9.84 -1.93 -11.51
N SER A 154 -9.32 -2.78 -10.61
CA SER A 154 -9.38 -2.51 -9.18
C SER A 154 -8.67 -1.19 -8.85
N HIS A 155 -8.96 -0.63 -7.67
CA HIS A 155 -8.28 0.59 -7.21
C HIS A 155 -6.77 0.40 -7.13
N HIS A 156 -6.31 -0.83 -6.88
CA HIS A 156 -4.90 -1.16 -6.82
C HIS A 156 -4.21 -1.05 -8.17
N VAL A 157 -4.76 -1.75 -9.17
CA VAL A 157 -4.25 -1.69 -10.53
C VAL A 157 -4.29 -0.28 -11.07
N ARG A 158 -5.35 0.48 -10.78
CA ARG A 158 -5.42 1.90 -11.17
C ARG A 158 -4.32 2.76 -10.57
N ALA A 159 -4.00 2.55 -9.29
CA ALA A 159 -2.94 3.31 -8.63
C ALA A 159 -1.56 2.99 -9.23
N ILE A 160 -1.26 1.70 -9.44
CA ILE A 160 -0.01 1.26 -10.07
C ILE A 160 0.07 1.74 -11.52
N TYR A 161 -1.04 1.68 -12.25
CA TYR A 161 -1.09 2.15 -13.63
C TYR A 161 -0.85 3.66 -13.72
N ALA A 162 -1.49 4.44 -12.85
CA ALA A 162 -1.25 5.87 -12.76
C ALA A 162 0.24 6.17 -12.54
N PHE A 163 0.87 5.48 -11.59
CA PHE A 163 2.28 5.63 -11.26
C PHE A 163 3.20 5.27 -12.43
N PHE A 164 2.89 4.18 -13.12
CA PHE A 164 3.63 3.76 -14.29
C PHE A 164 3.53 4.78 -15.43
N LEU A 165 2.34 5.26 -15.74
CA LEU A 165 2.13 6.24 -16.81
C LEU A 165 2.88 7.55 -16.55
N ALA A 166 3.00 7.97 -15.28
CA ALA A 166 3.82 9.12 -14.92
C ALA A 166 5.30 8.91 -15.27
N HIS A 167 5.86 7.70 -15.05
CA HIS A 167 7.22 7.35 -15.46
C HIS A 167 7.37 7.27 -16.98
N ALA A 168 6.35 6.76 -17.66
CA ALA A 168 6.31 6.66 -19.12
C ALA A 168 6.10 8.03 -19.81
N GLY A 169 5.80 9.09 -19.06
CA GLY A 169 5.59 10.44 -19.57
C GLY A 169 4.16 10.74 -20.03
N ASP A 170 3.20 9.84 -19.82
CA ASP A 170 1.78 10.09 -20.07
C ASP A 170 1.13 10.79 -18.87
N VAL A 171 1.50 12.06 -18.71
CA VAL A 171 1.17 12.90 -17.55
C VAL A 171 -0.35 13.03 -17.35
N GLN A 172 -1.10 13.25 -18.44
CA GLN A 172 -2.53 13.56 -18.36
C GLN A 172 -3.36 12.35 -17.90
N LEU A 173 -3.08 11.16 -18.45
CA LEU A 173 -3.80 9.95 -18.06
C LEU A 173 -3.39 9.51 -16.65
N ALA A 174 -2.10 9.59 -16.32
CA ALA A 174 -1.58 9.32 -14.99
C ALA A 174 -2.28 10.15 -13.91
N GLU A 175 -2.37 11.47 -14.12
CA GLU A 175 -3.04 12.39 -13.18
C GLU A 175 -4.54 12.05 -13.01
N SER A 176 -5.24 11.79 -14.12
CA SER A 176 -6.66 11.43 -14.12
C SER A 176 -6.94 10.15 -13.31
N LEU A 177 -6.12 9.11 -13.52
CA LEU A 177 -6.24 7.85 -12.79
C LEU A 177 -5.92 8.02 -11.30
N ALA A 178 -4.85 8.74 -10.97
CA ALA A 178 -4.46 9.01 -9.59
C ALA A 178 -5.56 9.78 -8.83
N LYS A 179 -6.14 10.82 -9.43
CA LYS A 179 -7.30 11.55 -8.86
C LYS A 179 -8.46 10.62 -8.58
N ARG A 180 -8.76 9.69 -9.50
CA ARG A 180 -9.85 8.74 -9.33
C ARG A 180 -9.60 7.78 -8.16
N VAL A 181 -8.36 7.36 -7.93
CA VAL A 181 -8.00 6.54 -6.75
C VAL A 181 -8.36 7.28 -5.45
N PHE A 182 -8.03 8.57 -5.33
CA PHE A 182 -8.41 9.37 -4.17
C PHE A 182 -9.92 9.56 -4.03
N LEU A 183 -10.63 9.83 -5.14
CA LEU A 183 -12.08 9.97 -5.14
C LEU A 183 -12.76 8.69 -4.66
N ASP A 184 -12.27 7.53 -5.09
CA ASP A 184 -12.84 6.25 -4.69
C ASP A 184 -12.52 5.90 -3.24
N ALA A 185 -11.32 6.22 -2.75
CA ALA A 185 -10.97 6.10 -1.34
C ALA A 185 -11.84 7.02 -0.47
N GLY A 186 -12.10 8.26 -0.90
CA GLY A 186 -13.00 9.19 -0.21
C GLY A 186 -14.48 8.76 -0.24
N ARG A 187 -14.87 7.95 -1.23
CA ARG A 187 -16.22 7.35 -1.35
C ARG A 187 -16.38 6.08 -0.52
N GLN A 188 -15.31 5.45 -0.02
CA GLN A 188 -15.41 4.29 0.87
C GLN A 188 -16.06 4.73 2.20
N LYS A 189 -17.40 4.63 2.23
CA LYS A 189 -18.37 4.97 3.27
C LYS A 189 -18.21 6.37 3.89
N LYS A 190 -19.31 7.15 3.85
CA LYS A 190 -19.59 8.16 4.89
C LYS A 190 -19.76 7.43 6.23
N LEU A 191 -18.65 7.07 6.86
CA LEU A 191 -18.63 6.47 8.19
C LEU A 191 -19.33 7.44 9.15
N THR A 192 -20.33 6.94 9.87
CA THR A 192 -20.94 7.66 11.00
C THR A 192 -19.85 8.06 11.98
N PRO A 193 -19.98 9.18 12.74
CA PRO A 193 -18.98 9.61 13.72
C PRO A 193 -18.38 8.45 14.55
N ALA A 194 -19.21 7.52 15.02
CA ALA A 194 -18.78 6.30 15.71
C ALA A 194 -17.94 5.35 14.83
N GLU A 195 -18.37 5.04 13.60
CA GLU A 195 -17.56 4.26 12.66
C GLU A 195 -16.24 4.96 12.28
N ARG A 196 -16.18 6.30 12.30
CA ARG A 196 -14.92 7.07 12.08
C ARG A 196 -13.89 6.83 13.17
N LEU A 197 -14.36 6.45 14.36
CA LEU A 197 -13.57 6.31 15.57
C LEU A 197 -13.16 4.85 15.80
N VAL A 198 -13.90 3.90 15.22
CA VAL A 198 -13.61 2.46 15.25
C VAL A 198 -12.73 2.02 14.07
N TYR A 199 -12.66 2.79 12.98
CA TYR A 199 -11.83 2.46 11.82
C TYR A 199 -10.34 2.49 12.19
N GLN A 200 -9.81 1.32 12.55
CA GLN A 200 -8.45 1.10 12.98
C GLN A 200 -7.51 1.06 11.77
N GLY A 201 -6.94 2.21 11.43
CA GLY A 201 -5.93 2.30 10.37
C GLY A 201 -6.49 1.99 8.98
N MET A 202 -5.93 2.64 7.98
CA MET A 202 -6.13 2.19 6.61
C MET A 202 -5.50 0.80 6.43
N ASP A 203 -6.17 -0.12 5.74
CA ASP A 203 -5.57 -1.40 5.31
C ASP A 203 -4.23 -1.08 4.60
N PRO A 204 -3.09 -1.71 4.95
CA PRO A 204 -1.81 -1.48 4.26
C PRO A 204 -1.92 -1.52 2.74
N ARG A 205 -2.83 -2.33 2.19
CA ARG A 205 -3.10 -2.34 0.75
C ARG A 205 -3.74 -1.04 0.26
N GLU A 206 -4.71 -0.47 0.98
CA GLU A 206 -5.30 0.83 0.66
C GLU A 206 -4.28 1.97 0.83
N GLN A 207 -3.40 1.89 1.83
CA GLN A 207 -2.29 2.84 2.00
C GLN A 207 -1.36 2.84 0.79
N GLY A 208 -0.94 1.65 0.33
CA GLY A 208 -0.10 1.52 -0.86
C GLY A 208 -0.74 2.14 -2.10
N LYS A 209 -2.07 2.01 -2.27
CA LYS A 209 -2.81 2.63 -3.39
C LYS A 209 -2.75 4.16 -3.33
N LEU A 210 -3.01 4.72 -2.15
CA LEU A 210 -2.93 6.17 -1.97
C LEU A 210 -1.51 6.69 -2.11
N ALA A 211 -0.50 5.95 -1.66
CA ALA A 211 0.91 6.29 -1.84
C ALA A 211 1.30 6.32 -3.33
N TYR A 212 0.85 5.34 -4.11
CA TYR A 212 1.03 5.32 -5.56
C TYR A 212 0.35 6.51 -6.25
N ALA A 213 -0.93 6.74 -5.94
CA ALA A 213 -1.67 7.87 -6.51
C ALA A 213 -1.03 9.21 -6.12
N LEU A 214 -0.63 9.36 -4.86
CA LEU A 214 0.07 10.54 -4.38
C LEU A 214 1.35 10.78 -5.16
N THR A 215 2.20 9.76 -5.26
CA THR A 215 3.48 9.88 -5.97
C THR A 215 3.29 10.17 -7.44
N THR A 216 2.27 9.58 -8.06
CA THR A 216 1.88 9.91 -9.43
C THR A 216 1.58 11.40 -9.58
N LEU A 217 0.76 11.97 -8.70
CA LEU A 217 0.42 13.40 -8.75
C LEU A 217 1.66 14.29 -8.52
N MET A 218 2.57 13.87 -7.65
CA MET A 218 3.83 14.60 -7.41
C MET A 218 4.75 14.56 -8.64
N MET A 219 4.90 13.39 -9.28
CA MET A 219 5.72 13.21 -10.49
C MET A 219 5.18 13.97 -11.70
N THR A 220 3.86 14.04 -11.84
CA THR A 220 3.18 14.74 -12.94
C THR A 220 3.13 16.26 -12.74
N GLY A 221 3.58 16.75 -11.58
CA GLY A 221 3.53 18.17 -11.25
C GLY A 221 2.16 18.68 -10.78
N ALA A 222 1.20 17.77 -10.53
CA ALA A 222 -0.18 18.07 -10.16
C ALA A 222 -0.34 18.37 -8.65
N TYR A 223 0.48 19.27 -8.10
CA TYR A 223 0.56 19.53 -6.65
C TYR A 223 -0.70 20.14 -6.05
N GLU A 224 -1.45 20.95 -6.82
CA GLU A 224 -2.77 21.43 -6.37
C GLU A 224 -3.71 20.24 -6.12
N SER A 225 -3.66 19.24 -7.00
CA SER A 225 -4.46 18.02 -6.86
C SER A 225 -3.99 17.15 -5.71
N VAL A 226 -2.69 17.08 -5.44
CA VAL A 226 -2.15 16.46 -4.22
C VAL A 226 -2.82 17.07 -2.99
N VAL A 227 -2.76 18.40 -2.90
CA VAL A 227 -3.27 19.17 -1.75
C VAL A 227 -4.79 19.02 -1.61
N GLU A 228 -5.54 19.12 -2.70
CA GLU A 228 -7.00 18.95 -2.73
C GLU A 228 -7.44 17.56 -2.27
N ASN A 229 -6.82 16.52 -2.82
CA ASN A 229 -7.24 15.14 -2.56
C ASN A 229 -6.85 14.70 -1.15
N LEU A 230 -5.70 15.13 -0.62
CA LEU A 230 -5.27 14.80 0.73
C LEU A 230 -6.06 15.48 1.83
N ALA A 231 -6.68 16.64 1.56
CA ALA A 231 -7.61 17.26 2.50
C ALA A 231 -8.84 16.37 2.75
N GLY A 232 -9.21 15.51 1.78
CA GLY A 232 -10.26 14.52 1.93
C GLY A 232 -9.82 13.22 2.63
N VAL A 233 -8.51 12.95 2.69
CA VAL A 233 -7.95 11.77 3.38
C VAL A 233 -7.89 12.06 4.87
N ARG A 234 -8.44 11.18 5.70
CA ARG A 234 -8.42 11.35 7.17
C ARG A 234 -7.02 11.13 7.75
N VAL A 235 -6.81 11.59 8.98
CA VAL A 235 -5.55 11.48 9.72
C VAL A 235 -5.65 10.27 10.67
N ASP A 236 -4.99 9.19 10.31
CA ASP A 236 -4.46 8.14 11.17
C ASP A 236 -2.92 8.15 11.07
N ASP A 237 -2.21 7.30 11.81
CA ASP A 237 -0.73 7.27 11.76
C ASP A 237 -0.19 7.14 10.33
N SER A 238 -0.75 6.23 9.53
CA SER A 238 -0.26 5.94 8.17
C SER A 238 -0.59 7.02 7.14
N THR A 239 -1.75 7.64 7.26
CA THR A 239 -2.20 8.71 6.38
C THR A 239 -1.57 10.05 6.76
N SER A 240 -1.19 10.23 8.04
CA SER A 240 -0.34 11.32 8.49
C SER A 240 1.00 11.30 7.75
N GLU A 241 1.63 10.13 7.66
CA GLU A 241 2.89 9.95 6.92
C GLU A 241 2.73 10.30 5.43
N MET A 242 1.67 9.84 4.77
CA MET A 242 1.39 10.21 3.37
C MET A 242 1.14 11.71 3.18
N LYS A 243 0.41 12.37 4.11
CA LYS A 243 0.22 13.82 4.07
C LYS A 243 1.55 14.56 4.20
N LEU A 244 2.46 14.04 5.01
CA LEU A 244 3.78 14.64 5.20
C LEU A 244 4.64 14.52 3.95
N LEU A 245 4.69 13.35 3.32
CA LEU A 245 5.37 13.18 2.02
C LEU A 245 4.86 14.18 0.98
N ALA A 246 3.55 14.25 0.86
CA ALA A 246 2.91 15.10 -0.12
C ALA A 246 3.36 16.55 0.00
N LEU A 247 3.46 17.02 1.25
CA LEU A 247 3.80 18.38 1.59
C LEU A 247 5.31 18.64 1.46
N SER A 248 6.16 17.64 1.72
CA SER A 248 7.60 17.74 1.49
C SER A 248 7.97 17.82 0.01
N SER A 249 7.11 17.28 -0.86
CA SER A 249 7.32 17.18 -2.30
C SER A 249 6.72 18.35 -3.10
N VAL A 250 6.08 19.32 -2.43
CA VAL A 250 5.52 20.51 -3.08
C VAL A 250 6.68 21.38 -3.58
N PRO A 251 6.81 21.64 -4.89
CA PRO A 251 7.89 22.44 -5.43
C PRO A 251 7.64 23.92 -5.13
N LYS A 252 8.70 24.71 -5.32
CA LYS A 252 8.66 26.19 -5.21
C LYS A 252 7.60 26.88 -6.09
N SER A 253 7.06 26.19 -7.10
CA SER A 253 6.12 26.76 -8.07
C SER A 253 4.64 26.63 -7.70
N ALA A 254 4.28 25.76 -6.75
CA ALA A 254 2.92 25.74 -6.19
C ALA A 254 2.78 26.88 -5.18
N ASP A 255 1.57 27.44 -4.98
CA ASP A 255 1.34 28.49 -3.97
C ASP A 255 1.77 27.99 -2.58
N PRO A 256 2.94 28.41 -2.07
CA PRO A 256 3.49 27.80 -0.87
C PRO A 256 2.70 28.21 0.37
N ALA A 257 1.96 29.32 0.31
CA ALA A 257 1.11 29.77 1.41
C ALA A 257 -0.09 28.83 1.62
N VAL A 258 -0.67 28.30 0.53
CA VAL A 258 -1.78 27.33 0.62
C VAL A 258 -1.30 25.98 1.17
N ALA A 259 -0.15 25.49 0.69
CA ALA A 259 0.47 24.27 1.20
C ALA A 259 0.80 24.41 2.70
N LEU A 260 1.39 25.54 3.10
CA LEU A 260 1.69 25.83 4.51
C LEU A 260 0.46 26.00 5.38
N ALA A 261 -0.60 26.65 4.90
CA ALA A 261 -1.82 26.84 5.68
C ALA A 261 -2.45 25.48 6.03
N ARG A 262 -2.54 24.58 5.05
CA ARG A 262 -3.04 23.20 5.26
C ARG A 262 -2.05 22.34 6.05
N LEU A 263 -0.75 22.57 5.89
CA LEU A 263 0.27 21.91 6.70
C LEU A 263 0.19 22.37 8.15
N GLY A 264 -0.05 23.65 8.43
CA GLY A 264 -0.15 24.22 9.78
C GLY A 264 -1.22 23.56 10.65
N GLU A 265 -2.40 23.27 10.08
CA GLU A 265 -3.47 22.55 10.77
C GLU A 265 -3.02 21.13 11.16
N ASN A 266 -2.48 20.36 10.21
CA ASN A 266 -2.00 18.98 10.46
C ASN A 266 -0.75 18.95 11.36
N VAL A 267 0.13 19.94 11.24
CA VAL A 267 1.34 20.11 12.05
C VAL A 267 1.01 20.23 13.51
N SER A 268 -0.03 21.00 13.86
CA SER A 268 -0.44 21.17 15.25
C SER A 268 -0.93 19.85 15.87
N GLU A 269 -1.69 19.05 15.10
CA GLU A 269 -2.16 17.74 15.53
C GLU A 269 -1.03 16.72 15.66
N LEU A 270 -0.03 16.78 14.77
CA LEU A 270 1.13 15.90 14.77
C LEU A 270 2.10 16.25 15.90
N GLN A 271 2.39 17.54 16.13
CA GLN A 271 3.15 17.99 17.29
C GLN A 271 2.48 17.59 18.59
N LYS A 272 1.15 17.71 18.66
CA LYS A 272 0.38 17.25 19.82
C LYS A 272 0.50 15.74 20.00
N SER A 273 0.30 14.97 18.92
CA SER A 273 0.42 13.51 18.97
C SER A 273 1.83 13.06 19.35
N GLU A 274 2.86 13.75 18.87
CA GLU A 274 4.24 13.51 19.23
C GLU A 274 4.53 13.83 20.69
N ALA A 275 4.09 15.00 21.17
CA ALA A 275 4.25 15.42 22.56
C ALA A 275 3.54 14.46 23.53
N GLU A 276 2.43 13.86 23.08
CA GLU A 276 1.68 12.85 23.81
C GLU A 276 2.26 11.43 23.65
N GLY A 277 3.30 11.25 22.82
CA GLY A 277 4.01 9.98 22.62
C GLY A 277 3.24 8.98 21.76
N TYR A 278 2.35 9.45 20.89
CA TYR A 278 1.56 8.63 19.97
C TYR A 278 2.19 8.47 18.59
N LEU A 279 3.27 9.19 18.27
CA LEU A 279 4.04 8.94 17.05
C LEU A 279 5.18 7.98 17.33
N SER A 280 5.42 7.06 16.38
CA SER A 280 6.64 6.25 16.41
C SER A 280 7.87 7.15 16.22
N PRO A 281 9.06 6.73 16.69
CA PRO A 281 10.29 7.49 16.46
C PRO A 281 10.56 7.78 14.97
N ASP A 282 10.25 6.83 14.09
CA ASP A 282 10.45 6.98 12.65
C ASP A 282 9.41 7.94 12.04
N ALA A 283 8.13 7.80 12.41
CA ALA A 283 7.08 8.74 11.99
C ALA A 283 7.39 10.17 12.45
N ALA A 284 7.93 10.33 13.66
CA ALA A 284 8.39 11.61 14.15
C ALA A 284 9.56 12.17 13.32
N ARG A 285 10.55 11.35 12.95
CA ARG A 285 11.66 11.79 12.06
C ARG A 285 11.14 12.27 10.72
N TRP A 286 10.28 11.47 10.07
CA TRP A 286 9.69 11.80 8.78
C TRP A 286 8.83 13.07 8.86
N TYR A 287 8.11 13.25 9.96
CA TYR A 287 7.37 14.47 10.24
C TYR A 287 8.26 15.72 10.26
N TYR A 288 9.34 15.71 11.05
CA TYR A 288 10.27 16.84 11.09
C TYR A 288 10.93 17.08 9.74
N ALA A 289 11.29 16.00 9.03
CA ALA A 289 11.92 16.08 7.72
C ALA A 289 10.99 16.73 6.69
N ALA A 290 9.75 16.25 6.62
CA ALA A 290 8.76 16.77 5.69
C ALA A 290 8.39 18.23 5.98
N HIS A 291 8.19 18.58 7.24
CA HIS A 291 7.86 19.95 7.64
C HIS A 291 9.02 20.90 7.35
N PHE A 292 10.27 20.48 7.58
CA PHE A 292 11.45 21.25 7.18
C PHE A 292 11.49 21.52 5.68
N LEU A 293 11.30 20.49 4.85
CA LEU A 293 11.30 20.63 3.39
C LEU A 293 10.16 21.53 2.90
N ALA A 294 8.98 21.40 3.50
CA ALA A 294 7.84 22.27 3.20
C ALA A 294 8.14 23.75 3.54
N LEU A 295 8.74 24.04 4.71
CA LEU A 295 9.15 25.39 5.09
C LEU A 295 10.20 25.97 4.13
N ARG A 296 11.17 25.16 3.67
CA ARG A 296 12.16 25.59 2.68
C ARG A 296 11.55 25.85 1.31
N ALA A 297 10.67 24.96 0.83
CA ALA A 297 9.98 25.13 -0.44
C ALA A 297 9.14 26.40 -0.48
N SER A 298 8.64 26.82 0.68
CA SER A 298 7.83 28.03 0.88
C SER A 298 8.63 29.28 1.25
N ALA A 299 9.96 29.25 1.08
CA ALA A 299 10.86 30.37 1.35
C ALA A 299 10.82 30.90 2.80
N ARG A 300 10.45 30.06 3.78
CA ARG A 300 10.48 30.36 5.22
C ARG A 300 11.75 29.82 5.87
N GLU A 301 12.90 30.29 5.38
CA GLU A 301 14.21 29.72 5.72
C GLU A 301 14.52 29.76 7.23
N MET A 302 14.20 30.86 7.93
CA MET A 302 14.45 30.97 9.37
C MET A 302 13.70 29.92 10.19
N GLU A 303 12.43 29.66 9.84
CA GLU A 303 11.62 28.66 10.53
C GLU A 303 12.07 27.23 10.19
N ALA A 304 12.51 27.02 8.95
CA ALA A 304 13.12 25.76 8.56
C ALA A 304 14.40 25.49 9.37
N ASP A 305 15.28 26.48 9.50
CA ASP A 305 16.53 26.34 10.27
C ASP A 305 16.27 26.10 11.76
N GLU A 306 15.27 26.77 12.33
CA GLU A 306 14.82 26.51 13.70
C GLU A 306 14.33 25.06 13.85
N LEU A 307 13.45 24.61 12.94
CA LEU A 307 12.93 23.25 12.97
C LEU A 307 14.03 22.20 12.78
N LEU A 308 15.00 22.45 11.91
CA LEU A 308 16.16 21.58 11.70
C LEU A 308 17.00 21.47 12.97
N SER A 309 17.24 22.60 13.65
CA SER A 309 17.96 22.62 14.93
C SER A 309 17.23 21.80 16.01
N VAL A 310 15.90 21.93 16.10
CA VAL A 310 15.07 21.11 16.99
C VAL A 310 15.19 19.62 16.64
N ALA A 311 15.09 19.28 15.34
CA ALA A 311 15.20 17.91 14.86
C ALA A 311 16.58 17.31 15.16
N GLN A 312 17.67 18.05 14.90
CA GLN A 312 19.04 17.61 15.18
C GLN A 312 19.31 17.45 16.68
N LYS A 313 18.72 18.29 17.52
CA LYS A 313 18.80 18.13 18.97
C LYS A 313 18.08 16.87 19.44
N LYS A 314 16.95 16.53 18.80
CA LYS A 314 16.09 15.41 19.17
C LYS A 314 16.57 14.05 18.63
N PHE A 315 16.90 13.99 17.34
CA PHE A 315 17.24 12.76 16.62
C PHE A 315 18.75 12.59 16.37
N GLY A 316 19.55 13.60 16.73
CA GLY A 316 21.00 13.62 16.57
C GLY A 316 21.46 14.53 15.44
N LYS A 317 22.71 15.00 15.52
CA LYS A 317 23.31 15.94 14.56
C LYS A 317 23.38 15.42 13.12
N SER A 318 23.27 14.10 12.93
CA SER A 318 23.25 13.46 11.62
C SER A 318 21.88 13.48 10.94
N PHE A 319 20.84 14.01 11.59
CA PHE A 319 19.52 14.14 10.99
C PHE A 319 19.59 14.95 9.68
N ASN A 320 19.09 14.36 8.60
CA ASN A 320 19.06 14.92 7.27
C ASN A 320 17.65 14.73 6.70
N ALA A 321 16.93 15.83 6.46
CA ALA A 321 15.54 15.77 6.05
C ALA A 321 15.34 15.10 4.69
N ASP A 322 16.21 15.37 3.71
CA ASP A 322 16.12 14.77 2.39
C ASP A 322 16.28 13.24 2.48
N ALA A 323 17.29 12.76 3.22
CA ALA A 323 17.55 11.34 3.40
C ALA A 323 16.44 10.61 4.18
N GLU A 324 15.83 11.26 5.17
CA GLU A 324 14.72 10.68 5.95
C GLU A 324 13.47 10.52 5.07
N VAL A 325 13.16 11.52 4.22
CA VAL A 325 12.06 11.39 3.24
C VAL A 325 12.36 10.33 2.19
N GLU A 326 13.59 10.29 1.66
CA GLU A 326 14.00 9.26 0.69
C GLU A 326 13.89 7.84 1.28
N THR A 327 14.31 7.67 2.53
CA THR A 327 14.18 6.40 3.26
C THR A 327 12.72 6.00 3.40
N TRP A 328 11.86 6.94 3.82
CA TRP A 328 10.42 6.68 3.96
C TRP A 328 9.76 6.33 2.61
N VAL A 329 10.09 7.06 1.55
CA VAL A 329 9.61 6.78 0.19
C VAL A 329 9.99 5.36 -0.21
N SER A 330 11.27 5.01 -0.03
CA SER A 330 11.79 3.69 -0.36
C SER A 330 11.10 2.58 0.44
N GLN A 331 10.86 2.79 1.74
CA GLN A 331 10.16 1.84 2.60
C GLN A 331 8.68 1.70 2.21
N SER A 332 8.01 2.81 1.90
CA SER A 332 6.60 2.81 1.47
C SER A 332 6.39 2.08 0.16
N PHE A 333 7.37 2.16 -0.76
CA PHE A 333 7.36 1.39 -2.00
C PHE A 333 7.81 -0.07 -1.84
N ALA A 334 8.69 -0.37 -0.88
CA ALA A 334 9.08 -1.75 -0.57
C ALA A 334 7.91 -2.60 -0.01
N LEU A 335 6.85 -1.97 0.51
CA LEU A 335 5.61 -2.62 0.91
C LEU A 335 4.75 -3.11 -0.27
N VAL A 336 5.17 -2.84 -1.50
CA VAL A 336 4.47 -3.26 -2.72
C VAL A 336 5.10 -4.58 -3.20
N PRO A 337 4.29 -5.61 -3.48
CA PRO A 337 4.67 -6.99 -3.20
C PRO A 337 5.79 -7.44 -4.12
N SER A 338 7.01 -7.45 -3.59
CA SER A 338 8.14 -8.14 -4.19
C SER A 338 8.15 -9.63 -3.83
N GLY A 339 6.97 -10.24 -3.60
CA GLY A 339 6.83 -11.63 -3.17
C GLY A 339 7.23 -11.89 -1.71
N GLY A 340 8.08 -11.04 -1.13
CA GLY A 340 8.30 -10.95 0.31
C GLY A 340 7.04 -10.44 1.01
N VAL A 341 6.12 -11.34 1.34
CA VAL A 341 5.06 -11.05 2.31
C VAL A 341 5.77 -10.74 3.62
N MET A 342 6.02 -9.45 3.92
CA MET A 342 6.34 -9.08 5.30
C MET A 342 5.22 -9.66 6.16
N ASP A 343 5.56 -10.56 7.09
CA ASP A 343 4.58 -11.14 8.01
C ASP A 343 4.26 -10.07 9.05
N VAL A 344 3.35 -9.17 8.66
CA VAL A 344 2.82 -8.13 9.52
C VAL A 344 1.51 -8.63 10.11
N GLN A 345 1.54 -8.94 11.40
CA GLN A 345 0.33 -9.21 12.17
C GLN A 345 0.07 -7.97 13.01
N ASP A 346 -0.96 -7.20 12.69
CA ASP A 346 -1.29 -6.01 13.51
C ASP A 346 -1.80 -6.44 14.89
N THR A 347 -1.79 -5.49 15.83
CA THR A 347 -2.26 -5.74 17.19
C THR A 347 -3.74 -6.15 17.18
N GLN A 348 -4.08 -7.11 18.04
CA GLN A 348 -5.45 -7.59 18.19
C GLN A 348 -5.81 -7.65 19.66
N LEU A 349 -7.03 -7.29 20.01
CA LEU A 349 -7.52 -7.44 21.37
C LEU A 349 -7.55 -8.94 21.74
N ALA A 350 -6.87 -9.31 22.82
CA ALA A 350 -6.79 -10.71 23.25
C ALA A 350 -8.07 -11.18 23.96
N ALA A 351 -8.75 -10.27 24.66
CA ALA A 351 -10.01 -10.53 25.35
C ALA A 351 -10.89 -9.27 25.39
N PRO A 352 -12.24 -9.41 25.35
CA PRO A 352 -13.14 -8.26 25.44
C PRO A 352 -12.86 -7.36 26.64
N ILE A 353 -12.88 -6.05 26.41
CA ILE A 353 -12.67 -5.06 27.48
C ILE A 353 -13.97 -4.96 28.28
N GLN A 354 -13.89 -5.20 29.58
CA GLN A 354 -15.01 -5.00 30.51
C GLN A 354 -14.80 -3.72 31.31
N PRO A 355 -15.42 -2.60 30.90
CA PRO A 355 -15.35 -1.38 31.67
C PRO A 355 -16.21 -1.49 32.95
N ASN A 356 -15.69 -0.95 34.05
CA ASN A 356 -16.45 -0.90 35.31
C ASN A 356 -17.27 0.37 35.34
N TRP A 357 -18.55 0.30 35.67
CA TRP A 357 -19.36 1.50 35.80
C TRP A 357 -18.81 2.42 36.91
N PRO A 358 -18.58 3.72 36.66
CA PRO A 358 -18.17 4.65 37.70
C PRO A 358 -19.29 4.85 38.71
N TRP A 359 -18.98 4.76 40.01
CA TRP A 359 -19.98 4.89 41.07
C TRP A 359 -20.57 6.30 41.16
N GLU A 360 -19.85 7.29 40.64
CA GLU A 360 -20.26 8.69 40.52
C GLU A 360 -21.35 8.91 39.45
N ALA A 361 -21.56 7.94 38.56
CA ALA A 361 -22.62 7.98 37.55
C ALA A 361 -23.86 7.25 38.08
N ALA A 362 -24.75 7.99 38.76
CA ALA A 362 -26.06 7.47 39.15
C ALA A 362 -26.85 7.03 37.90
N PRO A 363 -27.41 5.80 37.85
CA PRO A 363 -28.20 5.34 36.71
C PRO A 363 -29.46 6.20 36.49
N PRO A 364 -29.90 6.41 35.23
CA PRO A 364 -29.33 5.92 33.98
C PRO A 364 -28.32 6.92 33.38
N ALA A 365 -27.05 6.54 33.27
CA ALA A 365 -26.01 7.38 32.66
C ALA A 365 -25.31 6.61 31.54
N THR A 366 -25.59 6.91 30.29
CA THR A 366 -24.88 6.29 29.16
C THR A 366 -23.70 7.17 28.76
N ALA A 367 -22.60 6.56 28.33
CA ALA A 367 -21.45 7.31 27.82
C ALA A 367 -20.71 6.54 26.72
N ASN A 368 -20.13 7.28 25.79
CA ASN A 368 -19.23 6.79 24.76
C ASN A 368 -17.86 7.39 25.01
N CYS A 369 -16.87 6.52 25.17
CA CYS A 369 -15.48 6.90 25.38
C CYS A 369 -14.62 6.43 24.23
N LEU A 370 -13.63 7.25 23.89
CA LEU A 370 -12.59 6.99 22.93
C LEU A 370 -11.27 6.96 23.67
N VAL A 371 -10.62 5.81 23.66
CA VAL A 371 -9.36 5.65 24.38
C VAL A 371 -8.23 5.51 23.38
N ARG A 372 -7.29 6.47 23.39
CA ARG A 372 -6.08 6.48 22.58
C ARG A 372 -4.91 5.95 23.41
N PHE A 373 -4.09 5.08 22.84
CA PHE A 373 -2.99 4.40 23.54
C PHE A 373 -1.98 3.81 22.55
N ASN A 374 -0.85 3.33 23.05
CA ASN A 374 0.05 2.46 22.30
C ASN A 374 0.01 1.05 22.89
N VAL A 375 0.29 0.03 22.09
CA VAL A 375 0.49 -1.35 22.55
C VAL A 375 1.98 -1.63 22.54
N SER A 376 2.53 -1.94 23.72
CA SER A 376 3.93 -2.35 23.84
C SER A 376 4.22 -3.70 23.17
N GLU A 377 5.49 -4.03 23.00
CA GLU A 377 5.97 -5.34 22.49
C GLU A 377 5.44 -6.54 23.30
N ARG A 378 5.00 -6.30 24.54
CA ARG A 378 4.40 -7.32 25.43
C ARG A 378 2.88 -7.38 25.34
N GLY A 379 2.26 -6.63 24.43
CA GLY A 379 0.81 -6.57 24.31
C GLY A 379 0.11 -5.73 25.39
N LYS A 380 0.87 -4.95 26.17
CA LYS A 380 0.31 -4.10 27.24
C LYS A 380 0.03 -2.68 26.74
N PRO A 381 -1.17 -2.12 26.98
CA PRO A 381 -1.47 -0.72 26.72
C PRO A 381 -0.60 0.24 27.54
N ILE A 382 -0.02 1.23 26.88
CA ILE A 382 0.77 2.31 27.47
C ILE A 382 0.33 3.65 26.87
N ASN A 383 0.70 4.77 27.50
CA ASN A 383 0.30 6.12 27.07
C ASN A 383 -1.22 6.26 26.86
N ILE A 384 -2.01 5.74 27.81
CA ILE A 384 -3.46 5.68 27.70
C ILE A 384 -4.07 7.06 27.98
N ARG A 385 -4.99 7.50 27.13
CA ARG A 385 -5.80 8.70 27.33
C ARG A 385 -7.22 8.49 26.82
N ALA A 386 -8.21 8.75 27.66
CA ALA A 386 -9.61 8.71 27.26
C ALA A 386 -10.16 10.10 26.92
N ILE A 387 -11.13 10.14 26.01
CA ILE A 387 -12.03 11.26 25.74
C ILE A 387 -13.45 10.68 25.77
N CYS A 388 -14.29 11.17 26.66
CA CYS A 388 -15.67 10.70 26.80
C CYS A 388 -16.64 11.84 26.52
N ASP A 389 -17.86 11.50 26.12
CA ASP A 389 -18.99 12.45 26.11
C ASP A 389 -19.41 12.89 27.53
N ASP A 390 -19.15 12.05 28.54
CA ASP A 390 -19.30 12.36 29.96
C ASP A 390 -17.99 12.09 30.73
N ASP A 391 -17.41 13.15 31.29
CA ASP A 391 -16.12 13.13 31.98
C ASP A 391 -16.08 12.16 33.18
N ARG A 392 -17.23 11.80 33.76
CA ARG A 392 -17.32 10.82 34.86
C ARG A 392 -16.81 9.44 34.44
N PHE A 393 -16.83 9.13 33.15
CA PHE A 393 -16.41 7.84 32.61
C PHE A 393 -14.92 7.77 32.24
N LEU A 394 -14.19 8.89 32.21
CA LEU A 394 -12.78 8.95 31.80
C LEU A 394 -11.91 7.97 32.57
N LYS A 395 -11.94 8.05 33.91
CA LYS A 395 -11.12 7.19 34.77
C LYS A 395 -11.51 5.72 34.67
N SER A 396 -12.78 5.43 34.42
CA SER A 396 -13.22 4.06 34.18
C SER A 396 -12.65 3.53 32.86
N ALA A 397 -12.76 4.31 31.79
CA ALA A 397 -12.31 3.94 30.45
C ALA A 397 -10.80 3.67 30.42
N GLU A 398 -10.01 4.55 31.04
CA GLU A 398 -8.55 4.38 31.14
C GLU A 398 -8.17 3.15 31.95
N ASN A 399 -8.84 2.89 33.07
CA ASN A 399 -8.57 1.71 33.90
C ASN A 399 -9.01 0.40 33.23
N ALA A 400 -10.11 0.42 32.49
CA ALA A 400 -10.58 -0.73 31.72
C ALA A 400 -9.53 -1.12 30.70
N LEU A 401 -9.02 -0.13 29.95
CA LEU A 401 -7.99 -0.37 28.94
C LEU A 401 -6.65 -0.76 29.57
N LYS A 402 -6.26 -0.17 30.70
CA LYS A 402 -5.01 -0.54 31.40
C LYS A 402 -4.97 -2.01 31.81
N ARG A 403 -6.13 -2.64 32.05
CA ARG A 403 -6.26 -4.07 32.35
C ARG A 403 -6.38 -4.95 31.12
N ALA A 404 -6.67 -4.35 29.96
CA ALA A 404 -6.82 -5.09 28.71
C ALA A 404 -5.48 -5.70 28.27
N GLU A 405 -5.59 -6.80 27.54
CA GLU A 405 -4.45 -7.49 26.93
C GLU A 405 -4.64 -7.50 25.42
N PHE A 406 -3.56 -7.22 24.71
CA PHE A 406 -3.51 -7.25 23.26
C PHE A 406 -2.45 -8.25 22.82
N LYS A 407 -2.65 -8.86 21.65
CA LYS A 407 -1.55 -9.47 20.92
C LYS A 407 -0.67 -8.32 20.39
N PRO A 408 0.65 -8.34 20.61
CA PRO A 408 1.52 -7.29 20.09
C PRO A 408 1.48 -7.28 18.56
N ARG A 409 1.82 -6.14 17.95
CA ARG A 409 2.08 -6.11 16.52
C ARG A 409 3.35 -6.91 16.25
N MET A 410 3.30 -7.81 15.28
CA MET A 410 4.44 -8.59 14.82
C MET A 410 4.87 -8.05 13.45
N VAL A 411 6.18 -7.89 13.26
CA VAL A 411 6.79 -7.61 11.97
C VAL A 411 7.94 -8.60 11.81
N ASP A 412 7.86 -9.47 10.81
CA ASP A 412 8.84 -10.54 10.57
C ASP A 412 9.09 -11.40 11.81
N GLY A 413 8.01 -11.78 12.48
CA GLY A 413 8.05 -12.59 13.70
C GLY A 413 8.61 -11.88 14.94
N LYS A 414 8.94 -10.58 14.86
CA LYS A 414 9.41 -9.78 16.00
C LYS A 414 8.29 -8.88 16.53
N PRO A 415 8.04 -8.87 17.85
CA PRO A 415 7.08 -7.94 18.43
C PRO A 415 7.63 -6.52 18.35
N VAL A 416 6.80 -5.58 17.91
CA VAL A 416 7.10 -4.16 17.84
C VAL A 416 6.00 -3.36 18.53
N VAL A 417 6.35 -2.15 18.99
CA VAL A 417 5.35 -1.24 19.57
C VAL A 417 4.36 -0.82 18.48
N ARG A 418 3.06 -0.97 18.75
CA ARG A 418 2.00 -0.40 17.93
C ARG A 418 1.60 0.94 18.49
N TYR A 419 1.84 1.99 17.73
CA TYR A 419 1.49 3.36 18.13
C TYR A 419 0.04 3.70 17.77
N ASN A 420 -0.53 4.68 18.48
CA ASN A 420 -1.82 5.32 18.19
C ASN A 420 -3.01 4.37 17.92
N VAL A 421 -3.19 3.39 18.79
CA VAL A 421 -4.41 2.58 18.79
C VAL A 421 -5.54 3.40 19.40
N VAL A 422 -6.71 3.36 18.76
CA VAL A 422 -7.94 3.95 19.28
C VAL A 422 -8.93 2.83 19.55
N GLN A 423 -9.46 2.78 20.77
CA GLN A 423 -10.44 1.80 21.19
C GLN A 423 -11.70 2.52 21.69
N PRO A 424 -12.85 2.34 21.02
CA PRO A 424 -14.13 2.80 21.53
C PRO A 424 -14.57 1.92 22.70
N LEU A 425 -15.14 2.55 23.73
CA LEU A 425 -15.79 1.91 24.86
C LEU A 425 -17.19 2.50 25.04
N GLU A 426 -18.19 1.64 25.13
CA GLU A 426 -19.58 2.04 25.34
C GLU A 426 -20.03 1.63 26.74
N TYR A 427 -20.71 2.57 27.43
CA TYR A 427 -21.36 2.37 28.71
C TYR A 427 -22.88 2.47 28.51
N ARG A 428 -23.59 1.37 28.74
CA ARG A 428 -25.04 1.25 28.56
C ARG A 428 -25.75 0.69 29.78
#